data_AF-A0A7C5SKI0-F1
#
_entry.id   AF-A0A7C5SKI0-F1
#
_cell.length_a   1.000
_cell.length_b   1.000
_cell.length_c   1.000
_cell.angle_alpha   90.00
_cell.angle_beta   90.00
_cell.angle_gamma   90.00
#
_symmetry.space_group_name_H-M   'P 1'
#
loop_
_entity.id
_entity.type
_entity.pdbx_description
1 polymer ?
#
loop_
_entity_poly.entity_id
_entity_poly.type
_entity_poly.pdbx_seq_one_letter_code
_entity_poly.pdbx_strand_id
1 'polypeptide(L)'
;MRRTELLVGGLAAGVLTVALSSGAGPLFQFPPNNQGFPTEIPLPPVIVPDENPMTEAKRALGKILFWDEQLSSDNTRACGSCHVNASAGADPVPAPNPGPDGEYGTADDKFTSFGMIQTDADGRYNPHPVYGLDRQAGPRSASPSVFAAFFTELFWDGRAESEFHDPETGEVVIPQ
;
A
#
# COMPACT_ATOMS: atom_id res chain seq x y z
N MET A 1 79.22 -16.00 -39.39
CA MET A 1 78.70 -14.76 -39.99
C MET A 1 77.49 -14.31 -39.18
N ARG A 2 77.57 -13.09 -38.61
CA ARG A 2 76.51 -12.22 -38.05
C ARG A 2 75.42 -12.79 -37.12
N ARG A 3 75.42 -12.24 -35.88
CA ARG A 3 74.32 -11.68 -35.07
C ARG A 3 73.13 -12.64 -34.82
N THR A 4 72.68 -12.85 -33.59
CA THR A 4 72.01 -11.83 -32.75
C THR A 4 71.75 -12.49 -31.38
N GLU A 5 72.16 -11.85 -30.28
CA GLU A 5 71.66 -12.21 -28.96
C GLU A 5 70.32 -11.51 -28.72
N LEU A 6 69.30 -12.27 -28.32
CA LEU A 6 68.07 -11.72 -27.75
C LEU A 6 67.91 -12.29 -26.34
N LEU A 7 68.03 -11.40 -25.37
CA LEU A 7 67.63 -11.58 -23.97
C LEU A 7 66.10 -11.59 -23.85
N VAL A 8 65.65 -11.86 -22.62
CA VAL A 8 64.30 -11.71 -22.04
C VAL A 8 63.50 -13.03 -22.11
N GLY A 9 63.03 -13.61 -21.02
CA GLY A 9 62.84 -13.14 -19.65
C GLY A 9 61.58 -13.84 -19.13
N GLY A 10 61.67 -14.47 -17.96
CA GLY A 10 60.60 -15.28 -17.39
C GLY A 10 59.28 -14.51 -17.22
N LEU A 11 58.20 -15.07 -17.73
CA LEU A 11 56.84 -14.66 -17.39
C LEU A 11 56.45 -15.34 -16.07
N ALA A 12 56.64 -14.60 -14.97
CA ALA A 12 55.94 -14.87 -13.73
C ALA A 12 54.44 -14.62 -13.96
N ALA A 13 53.61 -15.64 -13.74
CA ALA A 13 52.16 -15.50 -13.72
C ALA A 13 51.75 -14.66 -12.50
N GLY A 14 51.67 -13.34 -12.70
CA GLY A 14 51.09 -12.41 -11.73
C GLY A 14 49.57 -12.51 -11.75
N VAL A 15 48.99 -12.90 -10.62
CA VAL A 15 47.55 -12.77 -10.36
C VAL A 15 47.20 -11.29 -10.46
N LEU A 16 46.50 -10.90 -11.52
CA LEU A 16 45.96 -9.56 -11.69
C LEU A 16 44.73 -9.42 -10.80
N THR A 17 44.91 -8.98 -9.57
CA THR A 17 43.80 -8.45 -8.76
C THR A 17 43.32 -7.16 -9.41
N VAL A 18 42.15 -7.20 -10.05
CA VAL A 18 41.42 -5.98 -10.42
C VAL A 18 40.93 -5.36 -9.11
N ALA A 19 41.62 -4.32 -8.64
CA ALA A 19 41.08 -3.45 -7.61
C ALA A 19 39.90 -2.70 -8.22
N LEU A 20 38.67 -3.02 -7.79
CA LEU A 20 37.54 -2.10 -7.97
C LEU A 20 37.91 -0.86 -7.16
N SER A 21 38.38 0.19 -7.84
CA SER A 21 38.34 1.53 -7.26
C SER A 21 36.88 1.89 -7.07
N SER A 22 36.39 1.72 -5.85
CA SER A 22 35.18 2.38 -5.40
C SER A 22 35.42 3.87 -5.54
N GLY A 23 35.07 4.41 -6.72
CA GLY A 23 34.98 5.84 -6.97
C GLY A 23 33.94 6.39 -6.01
N ALA A 24 34.40 6.79 -4.82
CA ALA A 24 33.70 7.71 -3.97
C ALA A 24 33.65 9.04 -4.72
N GLY A 25 32.72 9.15 -5.68
CA GLY A 25 32.12 10.44 -5.99
C GLY A 25 31.68 11.05 -4.66
N PRO A 26 31.71 12.39 -4.50
CA PRO A 26 31.43 13.01 -3.23
C PRO A 26 30.12 12.44 -2.72
N LEU A 27 30.20 11.70 -1.61
CA LEU A 27 29.02 11.32 -0.86
C LEU A 27 28.29 12.65 -0.68
N PHE A 28 27.07 12.72 -1.18
CA PHE A 28 26.18 13.80 -0.80
C PHE A 28 25.99 13.61 0.71
N GLN A 29 26.90 14.20 1.48
CA GLN A 29 26.83 14.22 2.92
C GLN A 29 25.60 15.06 3.18
N PHE A 30 24.48 14.40 3.52
CA PHE A 30 23.37 15.10 4.12
C PHE A 30 24.00 15.92 5.26
N PRO A 31 23.89 17.26 5.25
CA PRO A 31 24.35 18.05 6.38
C PRO A 31 23.71 17.41 7.61
N PRO A 32 24.44 17.21 8.73
CA PRO A 32 23.83 16.68 9.94
C PRO A 32 22.62 17.56 10.25
N ASN A 33 21.44 17.03 9.97
CA ASN A 33 20.17 17.73 9.98
C ASN A 33 19.71 17.81 11.43
N ASN A 34 20.44 18.60 12.20
CA ASN A 34 20.08 19.20 13.50
C ASN A 34 19.90 20.73 13.31
N GLN A 35 19.56 21.18 12.10
CA GLN A 35 19.16 22.57 11.90
C GLN A 35 17.65 22.66 12.19
N GLY A 36 17.28 22.59 13.48
CA GLY A 36 16.04 23.15 14.01
C GLY A 36 14.69 22.67 13.46
N PHE A 37 14.63 21.60 12.66
CA PHE A 37 13.33 21.00 12.33
C PHE A 37 12.76 20.36 13.60
N PRO A 38 11.54 20.73 14.01
CA PRO A 38 10.89 20.07 15.12
C PRO A 38 10.88 18.56 14.85
N THR A 39 11.56 17.79 15.69
CA THR A 39 11.59 16.33 15.60
C THR A 39 10.21 15.71 15.87
N GLU A 40 9.28 16.52 16.38
CA GLU A 40 7.89 16.20 16.61
C GLU A 40 7.06 17.41 16.19
N ILE A 41 6.39 17.32 15.04
CA ILE A 41 5.22 18.15 14.78
C ILE A 41 4.07 17.38 15.44
N PRO A 42 3.53 17.83 16.58
CA PRO A 42 2.43 17.13 17.21
C PRO A 42 1.24 17.13 16.27
N LEU A 43 0.70 15.95 15.99
CA LEU A 43 -0.57 15.84 15.28
C LEU A 43 -1.67 16.42 16.17
N PRO A 44 -2.72 17.03 15.57
CA PRO A 44 -3.91 17.37 16.33
C PRO A 44 -4.48 16.11 17.02
N PRO A 45 -5.32 16.25 18.04
CA PRO A 45 -6.07 15.10 18.54
C PRO A 45 -7.00 14.56 17.43
N VAL A 46 -7.18 13.25 17.39
CA VAL A 46 -8.20 12.62 16.54
C VAL A 46 -9.58 13.02 17.07
N ILE A 47 -10.52 13.30 16.17
CA ILE A 47 -11.91 13.58 16.52
C ILE A 47 -12.56 12.28 16.97
N VAL A 48 -13.05 12.23 18.21
CA VAL A 48 -13.78 11.09 18.76
C VAL A 48 -15.20 11.58 19.05
N PRO A 49 -16.23 11.10 18.33
CA PRO A 49 -17.60 11.51 18.57
C PRO A 49 -18.11 10.98 19.91
N ASP A 50 -18.99 11.74 20.56
CA ASP A 50 -19.56 11.40 21.87
C ASP A 50 -20.43 10.13 21.80
N GLU A 51 -21.02 9.85 20.64
CA GLU A 51 -21.81 8.66 20.35
C GLU A 51 -20.94 7.39 20.20
N ASN A 52 -19.64 7.56 19.91
CA ASN A 52 -18.68 6.45 19.82
C ASN A 52 -17.39 6.72 20.62
N PRO A 53 -17.47 6.75 21.96
CA PRO A 53 -16.31 7.00 22.79
C PRO A 53 -15.34 5.82 22.70
N MET A 54 -14.04 6.15 22.64
CA MET A 54 -12.97 5.16 22.61
C MET A 54 -12.84 4.46 23.97
N THR A 55 -12.82 3.13 23.95
CA THR A 55 -12.53 2.30 25.11
C THR A 55 -11.51 1.24 24.74
N GLU A 56 -10.80 0.70 25.72
CA GLU A 56 -9.84 -0.37 25.48
C GLU A 56 -10.49 -1.63 24.88
N ALA A 57 -11.71 -1.95 25.32
CA ALA A 57 -12.49 -3.05 24.76
C ALA A 57 -12.80 -2.83 23.26
N LYS A 58 -13.22 -1.62 22.87
CA LYS A 58 -13.45 -1.28 21.45
C LYS A 58 -12.15 -1.30 20.65
N ARG A 59 -11.04 -0.80 21.21
CA ARG A 59 -9.72 -0.83 20.56
C ARG A 59 -9.27 -2.27 20.29
N ALA A 60 -9.39 -3.14 21.29
CA ALA A 60 -9.04 -4.56 21.16
C ALA A 60 -9.93 -5.28 20.15
N LEU A 61 -11.25 -5.08 20.21
CA LEU A 61 -12.20 -5.63 19.24
C LEU A 61 -11.87 -5.16 17.82
N GLY A 62 -11.68 -3.85 17.62
CA GLY A 62 -11.32 -3.31 16.31
C GLY A 62 -10.02 -3.90 15.75
N LYS A 63 -9.03 -4.16 16.61
CA LYS A 63 -7.79 -4.83 16.21
C LYS A 63 -8.03 -6.27 15.74
N ILE A 64 -8.94 -7.00 16.38
CA ILE A 64 -9.32 -8.36 15.97
C ILE A 64 -10.03 -8.30 14.62
N LEU A 65 -11.08 -7.48 14.50
CA LEU A 65 -11.88 -7.36 13.28
C LEU A 65 -11.05 -6.89 12.07
N PHE A 66 -10.06 -6.02 12.27
CA PHE A 66 -9.17 -5.57 11.19
C PHE A 66 -8.42 -6.71 10.49
N TRP A 67 -8.23 -7.84 11.18
CA TRP A 67 -7.55 -9.03 10.66
C TRP A 67 -8.47 -10.25 10.52
N ASP A 68 -9.79 -10.08 10.65
CA ASP A 68 -10.74 -11.17 10.51
C ASP A 68 -11.21 -11.30 9.06
N GLU A 69 -10.78 -12.36 8.38
CA GLU A 69 -11.14 -12.61 6.98
C GLU A 69 -12.62 -12.99 6.83
N GLN A 70 -13.27 -13.46 7.90
CA GLN A 70 -14.68 -13.87 7.86
C GLN A 70 -15.66 -12.71 7.69
N LEU A 71 -15.17 -11.46 7.73
CA LEU A 71 -15.96 -10.28 7.42
C LEU A 71 -16.05 -10.01 5.90
N SER A 72 -15.20 -10.63 5.08
CA SER A 72 -15.32 -10.54 3.63
C SER A 72 -16.41 -11.45 3.09
N SER A 73 -16.99 -11.08 1.94
CA SER A 73 -18.02 -11.87 1.26
C SER A 73 -17.59 -13.29 0.88
N ASP A 74 -16.27 -13.53 0.75
CA ASP A 74 -15.70 -14.81 0.33
C ASP A 74 -14.75 -15.45 1.37
N ASN A 75 -14.66 -14.90 2.58
CA ASN A 75 -13.75 -15.34 3.65
C ASN A 75 -12.26 -15.38 3.26
N THR A 76 -11.80 -14.55 2.31
CA THR A 76 -10.41 -14.56 1.84
C THR A 76 -9.61 -13.29 2.12
N ARG A 77 -10.26 -12.25 2.65
CA ARG A 77 -9.64 -10.93 2.87
C ARG A 77 -10.16 -10.28 4.15
N ALA A 78 -9.26 -9.58 4.85
CA ALA A 78 -9.59 -8.69 5.95
C ALA A 78 -9.22 -7.24 5.58
N CYS A 79 -9.52 -6.27 6.44
CA CYS A 79 -9.10 -4.88 6.24
C CYS A 79 -7.57 -4.80 6.04
N GLY A 80 -6.81 -5.53 6.86
CA GLY A 80 -5.36 -5.58 6.82
C GLY A 80 -4.75 -6.28 5.60
N SER A 81 -5.56 -6.95 4.77
CA SER A 81 -5.07 -7.58 3.54
C SER A 81 -4.76 -6.56 2.43
N CYS A 82 -5.48 -5.44 2.40
CA CYS A 82 -5.24 -4.33 1.47
C CYS A 82 -4.69 -3.08 2.19
N HIS A 83 -4.94 -2.92 3.49
CA HIS A 83 -4.42 -1.80 4.28
C HIS A 83 -3.20 -2.22 5.10
N VAL A 84 -2.09 -2.52 4.44
CA VAL A 84 -0.94 -3.20 5.06
C VAL A 84 -0.06 -2.20 5.80
N ASN A 85 0.09 -2.36 7.12
CA ASN A 85 0.91 -1.46 7.95
C ASN A 85 2.36 -1.32 7.48
N ALA A 86 2.97 -2.40 6.97
CA ALA A 86 4.34 -2.38 6.41
C ALA A 86 4.46 -1.50 5.15
N SER A 87 3.33 -1.19 4.52
CA SER A 87 3.21 -0.31 3.35
C SER A 87 2.47 0.98 3.71
N ALA A 88 2.67 1.48 4.94
CA ALA A 88 2.03 2.68 5.47
C ALA A 88 0.48 2.62 5.46
N GLY A 89 -0.10 1.42 5.53
CA GLY A 89 -1.55 1.21 5.48
C GLY A 89 -2.14 1.20 4.08
N ALA A 90 -1.32 1.25 3.02
CA ALA A 90 -1.74 1.13 1.63
C ALA A 90 -1.61 -0.32 1.12
N ASP A 91 -2.14 -0.56 -0.08
CA ASP A 91 -2.06 -1.86 -0.75
C ASP A 91 -0.68 -2.07 -1.40
N PRO A 92 0.10 -3.09 -0.99
CA PRO A 92 1.40 -3.37 -1.58
C PRO A 92 1.33 -4.05 -2.94
N VAL A 93 0.19 -4.64 -3.32
CA VAL A 93 0.07 -5.45 -4.53
C VAL A 93 -1.03 -4.87 -5.42
N PRO A 94 -0.72 -3.81 -6.18
CA PRO A 94 -1.70 -3.24 -7.08
C PRO A 94 -2.08 -4.21 -8.20
N ALA A 95 -3.37 -4.24 -8.51
CA ALA A 95 -4.00 -4.95 -9.61
C ALA A 95 -4.11 -4.04 -10.84
N PRO A 96 -3.68 -4.49 -12.04
CA PRO A 96 -3.88 -3.74 -13.27
C PRO A 96 -5.37 -3.68 -13.62
N ASN A 97 -5.86 -2.47 -13.88
CA ASN A 97 -7.22 -2.15 -14.27
C ASN A 97 -7.16 -1.44 -15.64
N PRO A 98 -7.91 -1.90 -16.65
CA PRO A 98 -7.85 -1.35 -18.01
C PRO A 98 -8.54 0.02 -18.15
N GLY A 99 -8.97 0.64 -17.05
CA GLY A 99 -9.66 1.92 -17.10
C GLY A 99 -11.10 1.83 -17.63
N PRO A 100 -11.74 2.98 -17.88
CA PRO A 100 -13.12 3.06 -18.36
C PRO A 100 -13.38 2.46 -19.74
N ASP A 101 -12.39 2.37 -20.63
CA ASP A 101 -12.57 1.80 -21.97
C ASP A 101 -12.50 0.26 -22.00
N GLY A 102 -11.91 -0.35 -20.96
CA GLY A 102 -11.81 -1.80 -20.81
C GLY A 102 -10.70 -2.44 -21.63
N GLU A 103 -9.81 -1.66 -22.27
CA GLU A 103 -8.71 -2.14 -23.08
C GLU A 103 -7.36 -2.01 -22.33
N TYR A 104 -6.66 -3.13 -22.12
CA TYR A 104 -5.32 -3.08 -21.52
C TYR A 104 -4.27 -2.54 -22.51
N GLY A 105 -3.29 -1.81 -21.99
CA GLY A 105 -2.17 -1.24 -22.74
C GLY A 105 -2.43 0.16 -23.30
N THR A 106 -3.49 0.81 -22.83
CA THR A 106 -3.88 2.17 -23.20
C THR A 106 -3.36 3.20 -22.19
N ALA A 107 -3.59 4.49 -22.45
CA ALA A 107 -3.11 5.57 -21.60
C ALA A 107 -3.92 5.73 -20.29
N ASP A 108 -5.11 5.15 -20.21
CA ASP A 108 -6.00 5.23 -19.04
C ASP A 108 -5.93 4.01 -18.11
N ASP A 109 -5.05 3.04 -18.42
CA ASP A 109 -4.66 1.94 -17.54
C ASP A 109 -4.29 2.45 -16.13
N LYS A 110 -4.81 1.79 -15.10
CA LYS A 110 -4.56 2.13 -13.69
C LYS A 110 -4.10 0.93 -12.89
N PHE A 111 -3.39 1.24 -11.80
CA PHE A 111 -3.05 0.28 -10.76
C PHE A 111 -3.96 0.50 -9.56
N THR A 112 -4.81 -0.49 -9.27
CA THR A 112 -5.90 -0.43 -8.30
C THR A 112 -5.76 -1.54 -7.26
N SER A 113 -6.68 -1.67 -6.32
CA SER A 113 -6.69 -2.81 -5.39
C SER A 113 -7.57 -3.93 -5.94
N PHE A 114 -7.21 -5.17 -5.63
CA PHE A 114 -8.06 -6.31 -5.96
C PHE A 114 -9.39 -6.27 -5.19
N GLY A 115 -10.48 -6.56 -5.89
CA GLY A 115 -11.79 -6.81 -5.31
C GLY A 115 -11.91 -8.19 -4.65
N MET A 116 -13.07 -8.40 -4.02
CA MET A 116 -13.49 -9.68 -3.44
C MET A 116 -14.59 -10.29 -4.32
N ILE A 117 -14.73 -11.62 -4.28
CA ILE A 117 -15.83 -12.29 -4.98
C ILE A 117 -17.13 -11.89 -4.28
N GLN A 118 -18.12 -11.46 -5.05
CA GLN A 118 -19.43 -11.10 -4.51
C GLN A 118 -20.20 -12.35 -4.13
N THR A 119 -21.01 -12.23 -3.09
CA THR A 119 -21.83 -13.31 -2.55
C THR A 119 -23.25 -12.80 -2.36
N ASP A 120 -24.24 -13.64 -2.68
CA ASP A 120 -25.65 -13.31 -2.45
C ASP A 120 -26.07 -13.52 -0.98
N ALA A 121 -27.34 -13.23 -0.66
CA ALA A 121 -27.88 -13.37 0.69
C ALA A 121 -27.89 -14.82 1.21
N ASP A 122 -27.80 -15.81 0.32
CA ASP A 122 -27.75 -17.23 0.66
C ASP A 122 -26.31 -17.75 0.82
N GLY A 123 -25.30 -16.89 0.69
CA GLY A 123 -23.90 -17.29 0.78
C GLY A 123 -23.34 -17.91 -0.51
N ARG A 124 -24.05 -17.78 -1.65
CA ARG A 124 -23.55 -18.30 -2.93
C ARG A 124 -22.74 -17.24 -3.66
N TYR A 125 -21.60 -17.65 -4.22
CA TYR A 125 -20.80 -16.76 -5.05
C TYR A 125 -21.59 -16.32 -6.29
N ASN A 126 -21.50 -15.02 -6.59
CA ASN A 126 -22.10 -14.38 -7.75
C ASN A 126 -21.02 -14.22 -8.84
N PRO A 127 -20.91 -15.14 -9.81
CA PRO A 127 -19.87 -15.07 -10.84
C PRO A 127 -20.13 -13.90 -11.78
N HIS A 128 -19.08 -13.18 -12.13
CA HIS A 128 -19.15 -12.12 -13.12
C HIS A 128 -19.33 -12.71 -14.53
N PRO A 129 -20.14 -12.11 -15.41
CA PRO A 129 -20.43 -12.64 -16.75
C PRO A 129 -19.20 -12.83 -17.63
N VAL A 130 -18.14 -12.05 -17.41
CA VAL A 130 -16.88 -12.11 -18.21
C VAL A 130 -15.77 -12.88 -17.49
N TYR A 131 -15.65 -12.72 -16.18
CA TYR A 131 -14.48 -13.18 -15.40
C TYR A 131 -14.81 -14.38 -14.50
N GLY A 132 -16.06 -14.84 -14.46
CA GLY A 132 -16.49 -15.91 -13.57
C GLY A 132 -16.19 -15.58 -12.11
N LEU A 133 -15.44 -16.46 -11.45
CA LEU A 133 -14.99 -16.31 -10.06
C LEU A 133 -13.55 -15.77 -9.94
N ASP A 134 -12.93 -15.41 -11.06
CA ASP A 134 -11.58 -14.83 -11.02
C ASP A 134 -11.60 -13.48 -10.34
N ARG A 135 -10.54 -13.21 -9.58
CA ARG A 135 -10.38 -11.96 -8.83
C ARG A 135 -10.21 -10.78 -9.80
N GLN A 136 -11.01 -9.75 -9.59
CA GLN A 136 -11.01 -8.55 -10.45
C GLN A 136 -10.26 -7.41 -9.80
N ALA A 137 -9.62 -6.59 -10.62
CA ALA A 137 -9.14 -5.29 -10.19
C ALA A 137 -10.34 -4.37 -9.95
N GLY A 138 -10.45 -3.81 -8.75
CA GLY A 138 -11.48 -2.82 -8.44
C GLY A 138 -11.23 -1.52 -9.21
N PRO A 139 -12.16 -0.55 -9.18
CA PRO A 139 -11.97 0.72 -9.88
C PRO A 139 -10.96 1.65 -9.19
N ARG A 140 -10.47 1.30 -7.99
CA ARG A 140 -9.73 2.20 -7.08
C ARG A 140 -8.67 1.44 -6.29
N SER A 141 -7.61 2.15 -5.90
CA SER A 141 -6.62 1.68 -4.94
C SER A 141 -7.11 1.92 -3.51
N ALA A 142 -6.73 1.04 -2.58
CA ALA A 142 -7.00 1.22 -1.17
C ALA A 142 -6.19 2.42 -0.63
N SER A 143 -6.88 3.42 -0.06
CA SER A 143 -6.23 4.54 0.62
C SER A 143 -5.45 4.07 1.84
N PRO A 144 -4.37 4.75 2.25
CA PRO A 144 -3.68 4.44 3.49
C PRO A 144 -4.61 4.46 4.71
N SER A 145 -4.61 3.42 5.54
CA SER A 145 -5.32 3.42 6.82
C SER A 145 -4.62 4.29 7.88
N VAL A 146 -3.32 4.51 7.73
CA VAL A 146 -2.53 5.35 8.64
C VAL A 146 -2.92 6.81 8.42
N PHE A 147 -3.17 7.53 9.52
CA PHE A 147 -3.68 8.91 9.55
C PHE A 147 -5.11 9.12 9.02
N ALA A 148 -5.82 8.07 8.58
CA ALA A 148 -7.19 8.20 8.07
C ALA A 148 -8.15 8.88 9.07
N ALA A 149 -7.96 8.67 10.37
CA ALA A 149 -8.79 9.25 11.42
C ALA A 149 -8.72 10.79 11.56
N PHE A 150 -7.83 11.46 10.81
CA PHE A 150 -7.74 12.92 10.78
C PHE A 150 -8.54 13.57 9.65
N PHE A 151 -9.13 12.78 8.76
CA PHE A 151 -9.87 13.29 7.61
C PHE A 151 -11.37 13.16 7.84
N THR A 152 -12.13 14.20 7.47
CA THR A 152 -13.59 14.16 7.41
C THR A 152 -14.08 13.51 6.14
N GLU A 153 -13.27 13.54 5.07
CA GLU A 153 -13.54 12.91 3.77
C GLU A 153 -12.59 11.72 3.57
N LEU A 154 -13.11 10.50 3.68
CA LEU A 154 -12.27 9.28 3.64
C LEU A 154 -12.07 8.72 2.23
N PHE A 155 -12.92 9.11 1.29
CA PHE A 155 -12.91 8.58 -0.06
C PHE A 155 -12.79 9.68 -1.12
N TRP A 156 -12.02 9.39 -2.17
CA TRP A 156 -11.77 10.29 -3.30
C TRP A 156 -13.03 10.77 -4.04
N ASP A 157 -14.15 10.07 -3.90
CA ASP A 157 -15.44 10.40 -4.50
C ASP A 157 -16.45 10.97 -3.50
N GLY A 158 -16.05 11.26 -2.25
CA GLY A 158 -16.90 11.84 -1.22
C GLY A 158 -18.01 10.92 -0.71
N ARG A 159 -17.97 9.61 -1.01
CA ARG A 159 -19.08 8.70 -0.67
C ARG A 159 -19.19 8.36 0.82
N ALA A 160 -18.21 8.74 1.63
CA ALA A 160 -18.31 8.62 3.08
C ALA A 160 -17.55 9.76 3.74
N GLU A 161 -18.31 10.46 4.56
CA GLU A 161 -17.90 11.63 5.34
C GLU A 161 -17.82 11.22 6.83
N SER A 162 -17.59 12.17 7.74
CA SER A 162 -17.62 11.90 9.20
C SER A 162 -19.03 11.66 9.76
N GLU A 163 -20.07 11.96 8.98
CA GLU A 163 -21.46 11.68 9.32
C GLU A 163 -21.77 10.18 9.19
N PHE A 164 -22.38 9.57 10.21
CA PHE A 164 -22.84 8.19 10.14
C PHE A 164 -24.36 8.14 10.13
N HIS A 165 -24.91 7.53 9.07
CA HIS A 165 -26.34 7.26 8.90
C HIS A 165 -26.60 5.80 9.22
N ASP A 166 -27.63 5.54 10.03
CA ASP A 166 -28.08 4.19 10.30
C ASP A 166 -28.57 3.53 8.99
N PRO A 167 -28.00 2.39 8.56
CA PRO A 167 -28.37 1.75 7.30
C PRO A 167 -29.79 1.17 7.29
N GLU A 168 -30.42 0.95 8.44
CA GLU A 168 -31.79 0.41 8.54
C GLU A 168 -32.83 1.52 8.57
N THR A 169 -32.55 2.63 9.27
CA THR A 169 -33.52 3.71 9.51
C THR A 169 -33.26 4.97 8.68
N GLY A 170 -32.03 5.19 8.23
CA GLY A 170 -31.57 6.40 7.56
C GLY A 170 -31.38 7.60 8.49
N GLU A 171 -31.47 7.41 9.81
CA GLU A 171 -31.25 8.49 10.78
C GLU A 171 -29.76 8.80 10.93
N VAL A 172 -29.43 10.09 11.10
CA VAL A 172 -28.07 10.50 11.45
C VAL A 172 -27.82 10.15 12.91
N VAL A 173 -26.93 9.18 13.14
CA VAL A 173 -26.57 8.68 14.46
C VAL A 173 -25.22 9.19 14.94
N ILE A 174 -24.38 9.70 14.04
CA ILE A 174 -23.17 10.46 14.37
C ILE A 174 -23.15 11.68 13.43
N PRO A 175 -23.28 12.92 13.94
CA PRO A 175 -23.21 14.11 13.10
C PRO A 175 -21.76 14.44 12.70
N GLN A 176 -21.59 15.29 11.67
CA GLN A 176 -20.27 15.78 11.23
C GLN A 176 -19.55 16.68 12.23
#